data_AF-A0ABD0NRA6-F1
#
_entry.id   AF-A0ABD0NRA6-F1
#
_cell.length_a   1.000
_cell.length_b   1.000
_cell.length_c   1.000
_cell.angle_alpha   90.00
_cell.angle_beta   90.00
_cell.angle_gamma   90.00
#
_symmetry.space_group_name_H-M   'P 1'
#
loop_
_entity.id
_entity.type
_entity.pdbx_description
1 polymer ?
#
loop_
_entity_poly.entity_id
_entity_poly.type
_entity_poly.pdbx_seq_one_letter_code
_entity_poly.pdbx_strand_id
1 'polypeptide(L)'
;MNSWLLHALAVMLVICCRDALSCPKRCTCHFSAKTTEVVCPDAGLSHFPGNGLPSNTTSLTIQFTNLSVLTSQHLTAIPLLEELHLPGNKLSSLPADLLKGLHYLHTIDLT
;
A
#
# COMPACT_ATOMS: atom_id res chain seq x y z
N MET A 1 12.63 21.92 -35.38
CA MET A 1 11.83 21.42 -34.24
C MET A 1 12.61 20.26 -33.63
N ASN A 2 13.29 20.48 -32.51
CA ASN A 2 14.43 19.63 -32.11
C ASN A 2 13.95 18.28 -31.55
N SER A 3 14.31 17.20 -32.25
CA SER A 3 14.03 15.81 -31.87
C SER A 3 14.43 15.48 -30.43
N TRP A 4 15.50 16.11 -29.90
CA TRP A 4 15.94 15.95 -28.51
C TRP A 4 14.92 16.41 -27.47
N LEU A 5 14.14 17.46 -27.75
CA LEU A 5 13.08 17.93 -26.84
C LEU A 5 11.92 16.94 -26.79
N LEU A 6 11.58 16.32 -27.92
CA LEU A 6 10.53 15.28 -27.99
C LEU A 6 10.93 14.01 -27.23
N HIS A 7 12.20 13.59 -27.34
CA HIS A 7 12.71 12.43 -26.60
C HIS A 7 12.80 12.72 -25.10
N ALA A 8 13.27 13.92 -24.71
CA ALA A 8 13.31 14.32 -23.31
C ALA A 8 11.91 14.41 -22.69
N LEU A 9 10.93 14.97 -23.41
CA LEU A 9 9.52 14.99 -23.00
C LEU A 9 8.93 13.57 -22.88
N ALA A 10 9.19 12.69 -23.85
CA ALA A 10 8.72 11.32 -23.81
C ALA A 10 9.32 10.52 -22.64
N VAL A 11 10.63 10.69 -22.37
CA VAL A 11 11.30 10.04 -21.24
C VAL A 11 10.79 10.58 -19.90
N MET A 12 10.56 11.89 -19.78
CA MET A 12 9.95 12.51 -18.59
C MET A 12 8.52 12.02 -18.35
N LEU A 13 7.73 11.84 -19.42
CA LEU A 13 6.36 11.30 -19.32
C LEU A 13 6.36 9.85 -18.83
N VAL A 14 7.30 9.04 -19.30
CA VAL A 14 7.43 7.61 -18.93
C VAL A 14 7.95 7.44 -17.50
N ILE A 15 8.82 8.32 -17.01
CA ILE A 15 9.31 8.28 -15.62
C ILE A 15 8.20 8.72 -14.65
N CYS A 16 7.40 9.73 -15.01
CA CYS A 16 6.29 10.22 -14.18
C CYS A 16 5.24 9.13 -13.85
N CYS A 17 4.98 8.22 -14.78
CA CYS A 17 4.00 7.13 -14.57
C CYS A 17 4.54 5.94 -13.76
N ARG A 18 5.85 5.83 -13.53
CA ARG A 18 6.45 4.67 -12.82
C ARG A 18 6.21 4.71 -11.32
N ASP A 19 6.27 5.90 -10.72
CA ASP A 19 6.04 6.07 -9.28
C ASP A 19 4.56 6.15 -8.92
N ALA A 20 3.71 6.61 -9.86
CA ALA A 20 2.27 6.76 -9.62
C ALA A 20 1.49 5.42 -9.61
N LEU A 21 2.06 4.34 -10.16
CA LEU A 21 1.38 3.06 -10.39
C LEU A 21 2.17 1.83 -9.88
N SER A 22 3.11 2.02 -8.95
CA SER A 22 3.80 0.88 -8.33
C SER A 22 2.82 0.12 -7.43
N CYS A 23 2.82 -1.21 -7.51
CA CYS A 23 2.03 -2.07 -6.65
C CYS A 23 2.95 -3.14 -6.05
N PRO A 24 2.82 -3.49 -4.75
CA PRO A 24 3.68 -4.49 -4.16
C PRO A 24 3.54 -5.84 -4.88
N LYS A 25 4.64 -6.59 -4.92
CA LYS A 25 4.58 -7.97 -5.41
C LYS A 25 3.58 -8.75 -4.56
N ARG A 26 2.75 -9.56 -5.22
CA ARG A 26 1.69 -10.37 -4.58
C ARG A 26 0.48 -9.58 -4.09
N CYS A 27 0.34 -8.33 -4.51
CA CYS A 27 -0.84 -7.51 -4.28
C CYS A 27 -1.44 -7.05 -5.62
N THR A 28 -2.70 -6.66 -5.56
CA THR A 28 -3.45 -6.01 -6.64
C THR A 28 -3.82 -4.61 -6.16
N CYS A 29 -3.59 -3.60 -7.00
CA CYS A 29 -3.89 -2.22 -6.68
C CYS A 29 -4.99 -1.68 -7.59
N HIS A 30 -5.98 -1.01 -7.01
CA HIS A 30 -7.06 -0.36 -7.71
C HIS A 30 -6.97 1.15 -7.48
N PHE A 31 -6.69 1.88 -8.54
CA PHE A 31 -6.53 3.33 -8.52
C PHE A 31 -7.80 4.00 -9.07
N SER A 32 -8.37 4.90 -8.28
CA SER A 32 -9.50 5.75 -8.66
C SER A 32 -9.17 7.21 -8.37
N ALA A 33 -9.99 8.14 -8.86
CA ALA A 33 -9.81 9.57 -8.63
C ALA A 33 -9.88 9.96 -7.13
N LYS A 34 -10.49 9.11 -6.30
CA LYS A 34 -10.70 9.36 -4.86
C LYS A 34 -9.99 8.37 -3.95
N THR A 35 -9.78 7.13 -4.39
CA THR A 35 -9.29 6.05 -3.54
C THR A 35 -8.14 5.30 -4.21
N THR A 36 -7.23 4.78 -3.38
CA THR A 36 -6.21 3.83 -3.79
C THR A 36 -6.32 2.62 -2.87
N GLU A 37 -6.87 1.54 -3.41
CA GLU A 37 -7.10 0.29 -2.70
C GLU A 37 -6.01 -0.72 -3.05
N VAL A 38 -5.46 -1.38 -2.04
CA VAL A 38 -4.42 -2.40 -2.19
C VAL A 38 -4.87 -3.68 -1.51
N VAL A 39 -4.96 -4.76 -2.28
CA VAL A 39 -5.42 -6.08 -1.81
C VAL A 39 -4.30 -7.11 -1.98
N CYS A 40 -3.91 -7.77 -0.89
CA CYS A 40 -2.81 -8.74 -0.84
C CYS A 40 -3.32 -10.10 -0.31
N PRO A 41 -3.78 -11.01 -1.19
CA PRO A 41 -4.37 -12.30 -0.79
C PRO A 41 -3.39 -13.50 -0.82
N ASP A 42 -2.10 -13.27 -1.07
CA ASP A 42 -1.14 -14.35 -1.32
C ASP A 42 -0.71 -15.06 -0.03
N ALA A 43 -1.02 -16.36 0.06
CA ALA A 43 -0.67 -17.19 1.21
C ALA A 43 0.85 -17.29 1.50
N GLY A 44 1.71 -17.03 0.51
CA GLY A 44 3.16 -16.97 0.68
C GLY A 44 3.66 -15.70 1.38
N LEU A 45 2.79 -14.71 1.61
CA LEU A 45 3.14 -13.46 2.27
C LEU A 45 3.27 -13.67 3.79
N SER A 46 4.48 -13.56 4.33
CA SER A 46 4.79 -13.67 5.76
C SER A 46 5.22 -12.34 6.40
N HIS A 47 5.44 -11.31 5.59
CA HIS A 47 5.91 -9.99 6.01
C HIS A 47 5.06 -8.89 5.37
N PHE A 48 5.05 -7.72 5.98
CA PHE A 48 4.33 -6.56 5.46
C PHE A 48 4.84 -6.16 4.06
N PRO A 49 3.96 -5.96 3.05
CA PRO A 49 4.36 -5.65 1.67
C PRO A 49 4.66 -4.16 1.47
N GLY A 50 5.60 -3.61 2.26
CA GLY A 50 5.90 -2.17 2.20
C GLY A 50 6.57 -1.71 0.89
N ASN A 51 7.30 -2.61 0.22
CA ASN A 51 8.01 -2.28 -1.02
C ASN A 51 7.03 -2.18 -2.20
N GLY A 52 6.95 -1.01 -2.81
CA GLY A 52 6.04 -0.74 -3.93
C GLY A 52 4.62 -0.41 -3.49
N LEU A 53 4.38 -0.19 -2.19
CA LEU A 53 3.10 0.24 -1.67
C LEU A 53 2.90 1.73 -2.01
N PRO A 54 1.79 2.11 -2.67
CA PRO A 54 1.52 3.52 -2.98
C PRO A 54 1.42 4.36 -1.71
N SER A 55 2.11 5.49 -1.63
CA SER A 55 2.04 6.36 -0.45
C SER A 55 0.66 7.01 -0.25
N ASN A 56 -0.16 7.02 -1.31
CA ASN A 56 -1.53 7.51 -1.32
C ASN A 56 -2.58 6.41 -1.10
N THR A 57 -2.19 5.20 -0.66
CA THR A 57 -3.12 4.15 -0.28
C THR A 57 -4.10 4.62 0.79
N THR A 58 -5.39 4.48 0.50
CA THR A 58 -6.50 4.81 1.41
C THR A 58 -7.12 3.56 2.02
N SER A 59 -7.05 2.41 1.33
CA SER A 59 -7.53 1.12 1.86
C SER A 59 -6.49 0.04 1.63
N LEU A 60 -6.10 -0.67 2.69
CA LEU A 60 -5.16 -1.79 2.64
C LEU A 60 -5.81 -3.04 3.20
N THR A 61 -5.91 -4.07 2.37
CA THR A 61 -6.42 -5.39 2.74
C THR A 61 -5.31 -6.43 2.58
N ILE A 62 -4.86 -7.02 3.69
CA ILE A 62 -3.96 -8.18 3.68
C ILE A 62 -4.76 -9.35 4.21
N GLN A 63 -5.09 -10.32 3.36
CA GLN A 63 -6.07 -11.36 3.70
C GLN A 63 -5.55 -12.76 3.46
N PHE A 64 -5.89 -13.70 4.35
CA PHE A 64 -5.55 -15.13 4.21
C PHE A 64 -4.03 -15.38 4.00
N THR A 65 -3.19 -14.60 4.67
CA THR A 65 -1.72 -14.71 4.58
C THR A 65 -1.10 -15.28 5.87
N ASN A 66 0.22 -15.40 5.88
CA ASN A 66 1.00 -15.82 7.05
C ASN A 66 1.53 -14.63 7.88
N LEU A 67 1.00 -13.42 7.69
CA LEU A 67 1.41 -12.23 8.44
C LEU A 67 1.18 -12.44 9.94
N SER A 68 2.26 -12.37 10.73
CA SER A 68 2.24 -12.57 12.19
C SER A 68 2.65 -11.34 13.00
N VAL A 69 3.29 -10.36 12.35
CA VAL A 69 3.78 -9.12 12.98
C VAL A 69 3.40 -7.93 12.13
N LEU A 70 2.81 -6.92 12.78
CA LEU A 70 2.54 -5.61 12.21
C LEU A 70 2.95 -4.53 13.22
N THR A 71 3.69 -3.52 12.78
CA THR A 71 4.24 -2.45 13.62
C THR A 71 3.83 -1.09 13.08
N SER A 72 3.86 -0.05 13.92
CA SER A 72 3.59 1.34 13.53
C SER A 72 4.47 1.79 12.36
N GLN A 73 5.74 1.38 12.35
CA GLN A 73 6.70 1.68 11.28
C GLN A 73 6.28 1.12 9.90
N HIS A 74 5.52 0.02 9.85
CA HIS A 74 5.01 -0.49 8.57
C HIS A 74 3.96 0.46 7.97
N LEU A 75 3.16 1.11 8.81
CA LEU A 75 2.07 1.98 8.37
C LEU A 75 2.53 3.43 8.11
N THR A 76 3.76 3.81 8.50
CA THR A 76 4.28 5.16 8.21
C THR A 76 4.44 5.45 6.72
N ALA A 77 4.52 4.41 5.88
CA ALA A 77 4.61 4.55 4.42
C ALA A 77 3.27 4.98 3.77
N ILE A 78 2.15 4.83 4.49
CA ILE A 78 0.78 5.06 4.01
C ILE A 78 0.02 5.99 4.96
N PRO A 79 0.44 7.25 5.10
CA PRO A 79 -0.14 8.19 6.08
C PRO A 79 -1.59 8.57 5.80
N LEU A 80 -2.09 8.30 4.58
CA LEU A 80 -3.46 8.58 4.17
C LEU A 80 -4.41 7.38 4.37
N LEU A 81 -3.97 6.34 5.08
CA LEU A 81 -4.78 5.15 5.30
C LEU A 81 -6.07 5.48 6.05
N GLU A 82 -7.20 5.11 5.47
CA GLU A 82 -8.55 5.27 6.01
C GLU A 82 -9.08 3.93 6.54
N GLU A 83 -8.75 2.84 5.86
CA GLU A 83 -9.20 1.48 6.18
C GLU A 83 -8.05 0.47 6.18
N LEU A 84 -8.01 -0.37 7.22
CA LEU A 84 -7.05 -1.46 7.36
C LEU A 84 -7.78 -2.78 7.62
N HIS A 85 -7.70 -3.71 6.68
CA HIS A 85 -8.34 -5.03 6.78
C HIS A 85 -7.26 -6.11 6.84
N LEU A 86 -7.27 -6.93 7.90
CA LEU A 86 -6.28 -7.98 8.17
C LEU A 86 -6.91 -9.39 8.36
N PRO A 87 -7.98 -9.76 7.63
CA PRO A 87 -8.74 -10.97 7.90
C PRO A 87 -7.92 -12.25 7.64
N GLY A 88 -8.10 -13.28 8.47
CA GLY A 88 -7.48 -14.59 8.25
C GLY A 88 -5.95 -14.60 8.26
N ASN A 89 -5.31 -13.67 8.98
CA ASN A 89 -3.86 -13.66 9.23
C ASN A 89 -3.48 -14.40 10.53
N LYS A 90 -2.19 -14.41 10.88
CA LYS A 90 -1.63 -15.06 12.08
C LYS A 90 -1.25 -14.06 13.17
N LEU A 91 -1.88 -12.88 13.17
CA LEU A 91 -1.63 -11.83 14.14
C LEU A 91 -2.17 -12.26 15.51
N SER A 92 -1.30 -12.30 16.53
CA SER A 92 -1.72 -12.61 17.91
C SER A 92 -2.03 -11.36 18.73
N SER A 93 -1.41 -10.24 18.38
CA SER A 93 -1.62 -8.94 19.01
C SER A 93 -1.22 -7.82 18.06
N LEU A 94 -1.73 -6.61 18.33
CA LEU A 94 -1.32 -5.38 17.66
C LEU A 94 -0.66 -4.46 18.68
N PRO A 95 0.44 -3.77 18.32
CA PRO A 95 1.10 -2.87 19.25
C PRO A 95 0.23 -1.64 19.53
N ALA A 96 0.29 -1.12 20.76
CA ALA A 96 -0.57 -0.01 21.21
C ALA A 96 -0.34 1.29 20.42
N ASP A 97 0.85 1.47 19.85
CA ASP A 97 1.24 2.61 19.04
C ASP A 97 1.00 2.39 17.54
N LEU A 98 0.42 1.26 17.11
CA LEU A 98 0.24 0.90 15.70
C LEU A 98 -0.40 2.04 14.89
N LEU A 99 -1.39 2.72 15.48
CA LEU A 99 -2.23 3.72 14.82
C LEU A 99 -1.66 5.14 14.94
N LYS A 100 -0.52 5.30 15.62
CA LYS A 100 0.07 6.62 15.86
C LYS A 100 0.49 7.24 14.54
N GLY A 101 -0.11 8.38 14.20
CA GLY A 101 0.18 9.11 12.95
C GLY A 101 -0.75 8.77 11.78
N LEU A 102 -1.68 7.84 11.95
CA LEU A 102 -2.73 7.55 10.96
C LEU A 102 -3.95 8.42 11.23
N HIS A 103 -3.91 9.67 10.76
CA HIS A 103 -4.92 10.69 11.10
C HIS A 103 -6.29 10.46 10.44
N TYR A 104 -6.34 9.67 9.37
CA TYR A 104 -7.55 9.43 8.57
C TYR A 104 -8.17 8.05 8.83
N LEU A 105 -7.48 7.20 9.59
CA LEU A 105 -7.90 5.83 9.83
C LEU A 105 -9.14 5.81 10.70
N HIS A 106 -10.20 5.18 10.19
CA HIS A 106 -11.47 5.04 10.89
C HIS A 106 -12.00 3.60 10.91
N THR A 107 -11.46 2.72 10.05
CA THR A 107 -11.85 1.31 9.98
C THR A 107 -10.64 0.41 10.18
N ILE A 108 -10.77 -0.52 11.12
CA ILE A 108 -9.83 -1.64 11.32
C ILE A 108 -10.65 -2.92 11.42
N ASP A 109 -10.43 -3.84 10.50
CA ASP A 109 -11.03 -5.17 10.52
C ASP A 109 -9.95 -6.24 10.70
N LEU A 110 -10.18 -7.16 11.65
CA LEU A 110 -9.29 -8.27 11.99
C LEU A 110 -9.97 -9.64 11.81
N THR A 111 -11.24 -9.65 11.40
CA THR A 111 -12.08 -10.86 11.41
C THR A 111 -11.96 -11.69 10.14
#